data_AF-A0A6A5V681-F1
#
_entry.id   AF-A0A6A5V681-F1
#
_cell.length_a   1.000
_cell.length_b   1.000
_cell.length_c   1.000
_cell.angle_alpha   90.00
_cell.angle_beta   90.00
_cell.angle_gamma   90.00
#
_symmetry.space_group_name_H-M   'P 1'
#
loop_
_entity.id
_entity.type
_entity.pdbx_description
1 polymer ?
#
loop_
_entity_poly.entity_id
_entity_poly.type
_entity_poly.pdbx_seq_one_letter_code
_entity_poly.pdbx_strand_id
1 'polypeptide(L)'
;MLEFFRNVAQTIPASPPSPSAAPDQPTEAHAIEPMHGSARDMLQDRAGIIVLREDLDFYVIPPHRDISQPEMIEVKRAAGEALLSQDGIFSGLRKSEEPGTTEQHLIEMLTAGGFNHDDQWGHRAGEPNKAVICSIALARLRTDIKGNDLANSNAVGMAQKLLLFWRKPARRCWWEGVELDNVRGVEGKLKVWIRRVWTLEMSVIGLR
;
A
#
# COMPACT_ATOMS: atom_id res chain seq x y z
N MET A 1 -8.41 9.81 1.30
CA MET A 1 -8.14 9.17 2.62
C MET A 1 -9.26 9.40 3.66
N LEU A 2 -9.77 10.62 3.86
CA LEU A 2 -10.88 10.88 4.80
C LEU A 2 -12.17 10.12 4.44
N GLU A 3 -12.51 10.11 3.15
CA GLU A 3 -13.68 9.38 2.64
C GLU A 3 -13.58 7.87 2.86
N PHE A 4 -12.38 7.30 2.73
CA PHE A 4 -12.12 5.90 3.04
C PHE A 4 -12.53 5.55 4.49
N PHE A 5 -12.07 6.32 5.47
CA PHE A 5 -12.43 6.07 6.87
C PHE A 5 -13.92 6.28 7.15
N ARG A 6 -14.57 7.25 6.48
CA ARG A 6 -16.03 7.43 6.56
C ARG A 6 -16.78 6.19 6.06
N ASN A 7 -16.38 5.64 4.91
CA ASN A 7 -16.99 4.45 4.32
C ASN A 7 -16.74 3.21 5.19
N VAL A 8 -15.53 3.05 5.73
CA VAL A 8 -15.22 1.95 6.65
C VAL A 8 -16.08 2.03 7.91
N ALA A 9 -16.21 3.20 8.53
CA ALA A 9 -17.02 3.38 9.75
C ALA A 9 -18.49 2.99 9.56
N GLN A 10 -19.09 3.29 8.40
CA GLN A 10 -20.47 2.92 8.09
C GLN A 10 -20.71 1.40 7.98
N THR A 11 -19.63 0.62 7.82
CA THR A 11 -19.71 -0.83 7.61
C THR A 11 -19.43 -1.65 8.86
N ILE A 12 -19.03 -1.00 9.96
CA ILE A 12 -18.82 -1.64 11.25
C ILE A 12 -20.20 -1.77 11.93
N PRO A 13 -20.65 -2.98 12.31
CA PRO A 13 -21.92 -3.15 13.00
C PRO A 13 -21.97 -2.27 14.25
N ALA A 14 -23.02 -1.48 14.42
CA ALA A 14 -23.28 -0.79 15.67
C ALA A 14 -23.76 -1.83 16.69
N SER A 15 -22.98 -2.06 17.75
CA SER A 15 -23.45 -2.85 18.89
C SER A 15 -24.72 -2.19 19.44
N PRO A 16 -25.81 -2.92 19.70
CA PRO A 16 -26.96 -2.35 20.40
C PRO A 16 -26.50 -1.86 21.79
N PRO A 17 -27.04 -0.75 22.30
CA PRO A 17 -26.69 -0.28 23.64
C PRO A 17 -27.07 -1.37 24.65
N SER A 18 -26.07 -1.97 25.29
CA SER A 18 -26.29 -2.88 26.41
C SER A 18 -27.03 -2.16 27.54
N PRO A 19 -28.11 -2.71 28.13
CA PRO A 19 -28.89 -2.05 29.19
C PRO A 19 -28.19 -1.89 30.55
N SER A 20 -26.85 -1.88 30.62
CA SER A 20 -26.12 -1.88 31.89
C SER A 20 -24.81 -1.09 31.77
N ALA A 21 -24.91 0.22 31.60
CA ALA A 21 -23.77 1.12 31.77
C ALA A 21 -23.81 1.76 33.16
N ALA A 22 -22.95 1.28 34.06
CA ALA A 22 -22.52 2.02 35.25
C ALA A 22 -21.35 2.96 34.86
N PRO A 23 -21.18 4.12 35.52
CA PRO A 23 -20.31 5.18 35.02
C PRO A 23 -18.83 5.01 35.38
N ASP A 24 -17.99 5.47 34.46
CA ASP A 24 -16.62 5.99 34.57
C ASP A 24 -15.49 5.13 35.15
N GLN A 25 -14.59 4.69 34.26
CA GLN A 25 -13.16 4.56 34.56
C GLN A 25 -12.30 5.19 33.44
N PRO A 26 -11.16 5.83 33.78
CA PRO A 26 -10.38 6.61 32.83
C PRO A 26 -9.70 5.73 31.78
N THR A 27 -9.58 6.30 30.58
CA THR A 27 -8.97 5.74 29.38
C THR A 27 -7.50 5.37 29.58
N GLU A 28 -7.21 4.08 29.79
CA GLU A 28 -5.92 3.49 29.44
C GLU A 28 -6.03 2.76 28.11
N ALA A 29 -5.09 3.05 27.20
CA ALA A 29 -4.90 2.31 25.96
C ALA A 29 -4.40 0.90 26.29
N HIS A 30 -5.30 0.01 26.72
CA HIS A 30 -4.94 -1.36 27.02
C HIS A 30 -4.38 -2.04 25.77
N ALA A 31 -3.12 -2.46 25.88
CA ALA A 31 -2.44 -3.30 24.90
C ALA A 31 -3.24 -4.60 24.75
N ILE A 32 -3.78 -4.84 23.56
CA ILE A 32 -4.46 -6.09 23.23
C ILE A 32 -3.40 -7.21 23.31
N GLU A 33 -3.61 -8.19 24.19
CA GLU A 33 -2.72 -9.37 24.36
C GLU A 33 -2.55 -10.18 23.06
N PRO A 34 -1.55 -11.07 22.93
CA PRO A 34 -1.39 -11.94 21.77
C PRO A 34 -2.56 -12.96 21.73
N MET A 35 -3.60 -12.62 20.97
CA MET A 35 -4.90 -13.30 21.00
C MET A 35 -4.93 -14.58 20.15
N HIS A 36 -5.40 -15.67 20.74
CA HIS A 36 -5.53 -17.02 20.16
C HIS A 36 -6.90 -17.28 19.49
N GLY A 37 -7.56 -16.26 18.92
CA GLY A 37 -8.90 -16.38 18.30
C GLY A 37 -8.87 -16.61 16.78
N SER A 38 -9.97 -17.09 16.20
CA SER A 38 -10.06 -17.22 14.74
C SER A 38 -10.09 -15.84 14.07
N ALA A 39 -9.55 -15.73 12.85
CA ALA A 39 -9.58 -14.51 12.02
C ALA A 39 -10.96 -13.85 11.94
N ARG A 40 -12.01 -14.68 11.98
CA ARG A 40 -13.41 -14.27 11.90
C ARG A 40 -13.89 -13.62 13.20
N ASP A 41 -13.50 -14.16 14.35
CA ASP A 41 -13.86 -13.61 15.67
C ASP A 41 -13.18 -12.25 15.90
N MET A 42 -11.95 -12.08 15.40
CA MET A 42 -11.22 -10.81 15.51
C MET A 42 -11.87 -9.64 14.75
N LEU A 43 -12.61 -9.95 13.68
CA LEU A 43 -13.18 -8.97 12.74
C LEU A 43 -14.70 -8.85 12.86
N GLN A 44 -15.31 -9.54 13.84
CA GLN A 44 -16.76 -9.58 14.00
C GLN A 44 -17.35 -8.18 14.24
N ASP A 45 -16.69 -7.36 15.07
CA ASP A 45 -17.07 -5.98 15.37
C ASP A 45 -15.99 -4.96 14.94
N ARG A 46 -15.07 -5.38 14.06
CA ARG A 46 -13.89 -4.58 13.70
C ARG A 46 -13.60 -4.64 12.22
N ALA A 47 -13.15 -3.52 11.65
CA ALA A 47 -12.63 -3.48 10.30
C ALA A 47 -11.12 -3.74 10.29
N GLY A 48 -10.70 -4.72 9.49
CA GLY A 48 -9.31 -4.88 9.09
C GLY A 48 -8.97 -3.88 7.99
N ILE A 49 -7.86 -3.15 8.13
CA ILE A 49 -7.38 -2.18 7.16
C ILE A 49 -5.96 -2.59 6.78
N ILE A 50 -5.77 -2.82 5.49
CA ILE A 50 -4.46 -3.01 4.87
C ILE A 50 -3.90 -1.62 4.58
N VAL A 51 -2.66 -1.38 5.02
CA VAL A 51 -1.91 -0.16 4.76
C VAL A 51 -0.69 -0.54 3.93
N LEU A 52 -0.63 -0.05 2.70
CA LEU A 52 0.53 -0.22 1.83
C LEU A 52 1.24 1.12 1.70
N ARG A 53 2.52 1.14 2.02
CA ARG A 53 3.38 2.32 1.89
C ARG A 53 4.51 2.05 0.91
N GLU A 54 4.88 3.07 0.16
CA GLU A 54 6.04 3.07 -0.72
C GLU A 54 6.95 4.25 -0.38
N ASP A 55 8.23 3.95 -0.20
CA ASP A 55 9.33 4.91 -0.24
C ASP A 55 10.14 4.65 -1.51
N LEU A 56 10.19 5.62 -2.41
CA LEU A 56 10.86 5.53 -3.71
C LEU A 56 11.99 6.56 -3.76
N ASP A 57 13.24 6.11 -3.73
CA ASP A 57 14.42 6.93 -4.01
C ASP A 57 14.77 6.80 -5.50
N PHE A 58 15.01 7.91 -6.20
CA PHE A 58 15.40 7.88 -7.61
C PHE A 58 16.71 8.61 -7.90
N TYR A 59 17.49 8.02 -8.81
CA TYR A 59 18.82 8.45 -9.19
C TYR A 59 18.86 8.65 -10.70
N VAL A 60 18.79 9.92 -11.11
CA VAL A 60 18.82 10.30 -12.52
C VAL A 60 20.24 10.26 -13.05
N ILE A 61 20.46 9.49 -14.12
CA ILE A 61 21.75 9.43 -14.81
C ILE A 61 21.86 10.63 -15.76
N PRO A 62 22.99 11.37 -15.76
CA PRO A 62 23.22 12.46 -16.70
C PRO A 62 22.96 12.04 -18.15
N PRO A 63 22.12 12.78 -18.92
CA PRO A 63 21.82 12.44 -20.31
C PRO A 63 23.04 12.63 -21.24
N HIS A 64 23.97 13.54 -20.88
CA HIS A 64 25.24 13.75 -21.55
C HIS A 64 26.34 14.13 -20.53
N ARG A 65 27.60 14.02 -20.95
CA ARG A 65 28.78 14.13 -20.06
C ARG A 65 28.96 15.52 -19.46
N ASP A 66 28.69 16.57 -20.23
CA ASP A 66 29.01 17.95 -19.87
C ASP A 66 27.79 18.74 -19.36
N ILE A 67 26.78 18.06 -18.80
CA ILE A 67 25.58 18.69 -18.24
C ILE A 67 25.94 19.62 -17.07
N SER A 68 25.40 20.83 -17.07
CA SER A 68 25.62 21.78 -15.98
C SER A 68 24.83 21.41 -14.73
N GLN A 69 25.27 21.85 -13.54
CA GLN A 69 24.54 21.59 -12.30
C GLN A 69 23.09 22.14 -12.31
N PRO A 70 22.82 23.39 -12.78
CA PRO A 70 21.46 23.91 -12.85
C PRO A 70 20.57 23.11 -13.80
N GLU A 71 21.11 22.69 -14.95
CA GLU A 71 20.40 21.86 -15.92
C GLU A 71 20.07 20.49 -15.34
N MET A 72 21.02 19.86 -14.64
CA MET A 72 20.79 18.58 -13.98
C MET A 72 19.69 18.67 -12.90
N ILE A 73 19.57 19.81 -12.22
CA ILE A 73 18.47 20.04 -11.25
C ILE A 73 17.12 20.03 -11.99
N GLU A 74 17.01 20.72 -13.13
CA GLU A 74 15.79 20.72 -13.94
C GLU A 74 15.44 19.33 -14.48
N VAL A 75 16.45 18.58 -14.94
CA VAL A 75 16.25 17.19 -15.40
C VAL A 75 15.76 16.30 -14.25
N LYS A 76 16.33 16.45 -13.04
CA LYS A 76 15.86 15.70 -11.85
C LYS A 76 14.43 16.05 -11.48
N ARG A 77 14.06 17.32 -11.56
CA ARG A 77 12.69 17.79 -11.30
C ARG A 77 11.71 17.20 -12.31
N ALA A 78 12.06 17.23 -13.60
CA ALA A 78 11.24 16.65 -14.66
C ALA A 78 11.11 15.12 -14.55
N ALA A 79 12.17 14.42 -14.16
CA ALA A 79 12.11 12.99 -13.87
C ALA A 79 11.16 12.69 -12.68
N GLY A 80 11.23 13.50 -11.61
CA GLY A 80 10.32 13.38 -10.48
C GLY A 80 8.86 13.54 -10.88
N GLU A 81 8.53 14.53 -11.72
CA GLU A 81 7.18 14.72 -12.29
C GLU A 81 6.70 13.49 -13.07
N ALA A 82 7.57 12.92 -13.92
CA ALA A 82 7.26 11.72 -14.69
C ALA A 82 7.01 10.50 -13.78
N LEU A 83 7.83 10.31 -12.74
CA LEU A 83 7.66 9.22 -11.78
C LEU A 83 6.43 9.39 -10.88
N LEU A 84 6.04 10.63 -10.58
CA LEU A 84 4.80 10.93 -9.87
C LEU A 84 3.57 10.55 -10.69
N SER A 85 3.62 10.70 -12.01
CA SER A 85 2.51 10.31 -12.91
C SER A 85 2.26 8.79 -12.95
N GLN A 86 3.22 7.98 -12.53
CA GLN A 86 3.08 6.53 -12.38
C GLN A 86 2.33 6.21 -11.08
N ASP A 87 1.01 6.43 -11.10
CA ASP A 87 0.20 6.45 -9.88
C ASP A 87 -0.49 5.11 -9.54
N GLY A 88 -0.36 4.10 -10.40
CA GLY A 88 -0.90 2.76 -10.12
C GLY A 88 -0.11 2.04 -9.03
N ILE A 89 -0.78 1.41 -8.05
CA ILE A 89 -0.14 0.69 -6.94
C ILE A 89 0.81 -0.40 -7.46
N PHE A 90 0.40 -1.14 -8.49
CA PHE A 90 1.18 -2.26 -9.04
C PHE A 90 2.13 -1.87 -10.18
N SER A 91 2.19 -0.59 -10.56
CA SER A 91 3.00 -0.12 -11.68
C SER A 91 4.49 -0.48 -11.55
N GLY A 92 5.04 -0.42 -10.33
CA GLY A 92 6.43 -0.77 -10.03
C GLY A 92 6.74 -2.27 -9.91
N LEU A 93 5.73 -3.14 -9.93
CA LEU A 93 5.90 -4.61 -9.86
C LEU A 93 5.69 -5.31 -11.20
N ARG A 94 5.00 -4.67 -12.14
CA ARG A 94 4.62 -5.22 -13.44
C ARG A 94 5.78 -5.17 -14.43
N LYS A 95 6.75 -6.08 -14.32
CA LYS A 95 7.82 -6.20 -15.33
C LYS A 95 7.99 -7.59 -15.91
N SER A 96 7.44 -8.63 -15.27
CA SER A 96 7.46 -9.98 -15.80
C SER A 96 6.03 -10.49 -15.96
N GLU A 97 5.66 -10.88 -17.17
CA GLU A 97 4.45 -11.67 -17.45
C GLU A 97 4.67 -13.16 -17.12
N GLU A 98 5.85 -13.52 -16.61
CA GLU A 98 6.15 -14.89 -16.24
C GLU A 98 5.28 -15.34 -15.05
N PRO A 99 4.47 -16.38 -15.23
CA PRO A 99 3.62 -16.89 -14.16
C PRO A 99 4.48 -17.50 -13.03
N GLY A 100 3.99 -17.39 -11.79
CA GLY A 100 4.65 -18.00 -10.62
C GLY A 100 5.71 -17.14 -9.93
N THR A 101 5.92 -15.90 -10.37
CA THR A 101 6.84 -14.96 -9.71
C THR A 101 6.36 -14.54 -8.32
N THR A 102 7.28 -14.14 -7.45
CA THR A 102 6.93 -13.63 -6.11
C THR A 102 6.09 -12.35 -6.20
N GLU A 103 6.33 -11.52 -7.22
CA GLU A 103 5.58 -10.31 -7.55
C GLU A 103 4.12 -10.64 -7.86
N GLN A 104 3.87 -11.65 -8.70
CA GLN A 104 2.53 -12.07 -9.06
C GLN A 104 1.76 -12.57 -7.82
N HIS A 105 2.39 -13.40 -6.99
CA HIS A 105 1.80 -13.86 -5.72
C HIS A 105 1.49 -12.70 -4.76
N LEU A 106 2.34 -11.65 -4.72
CA LEU A 106 2.08 -10.46 -3.91
C LEU A 106 0.87 -9.67 -4.43
N ILE A 107 0.75 -9.50 -5.75
CA ILE A 107 -0.42 -8.85 -6.37
C ILE A 107 -1.69 -9.65 -6.04
N GLU A 108 -1.67 -10.97 -6.19
CA GLU A 108 -2.79 -11.86 -5.86
C GLU A 108 -3.19 -11.76 -4.39
N MET A 109 -2.20 -11.72 -3.48
CA MET A 109 -2.45 -11.57 -2.04
C MET A 109 -3.10 -10.23 -1.72
N LEU A 110 -2.59 -9.12 -2.28
CA LEU A 110 -3.11 -7.78 -2.04
C LEU A 110 -4.49 -7.57 -2.65
N THR A 111 -4.75 -8.17 -3.82
CA THR A 111 -6.06 -8.11 -4.48
C THR A 111 -7.11 -8.99 -3.80
N ALA A 112 -6.73 -10.19 -3.35
CA ALA A 112 -7.58 -11.00 -2.49
C ALA A 112 -7.89 -10.30 -1.16
N GLY A 113 -6.92 -9.51 -0.65
CA GLY A 113 -7.06 -8.73 0.57
C GLY A 113 -8.02 -7.55 0.46
N GLY A 114 -8.05 -6.83 -0.67
CA GLY A 114 -9.00 -5.73 -0.84
C GLY A 114 -8.69 -4.69 -1.90
N PHE A 115 -7.46 -4.67 -2.43
CA PHE A 115 -7.08 -3.82 -3.54
C PHE A 115 -7.62 -4.35 -4.88
N ASN A 116 -7.70 -3.51 -5.90
CA ASN A 116 -7.96 -3.89 -7.29
C ASN A 116 -6.72 -3.67 -8.15
N HIS A 117 -6.65 -4.32 -9.31
CA HIS A 117 -5.48 -4.26 -10.20
C HIS A 117 -5.18 -2.87 -10.76
N ASP A 118 -6.21 -2.02 -10.84
CA ASP A 118 -6.21 -0.66 -11.36
C ASP A 118 -6.21 0.40 -10.24
N ASP A 119 -6.15 -0.01 -8.97
CA ASP A 119 -6.09 0.93 -7.86
C ASP A 119 -4.83 1.82 -7.96
N GLN A 120 -5.04 3.09 -7.65
CA GLN A 120 -4.01 4.12 -7.57
C GLN A 120 -3.58 4.38 -6.13
N TRP A 121 -2.44 5.02 -5.93
CA TRP A 121 -2.01 5.45 -4.62
C TRP A 121 -2.99 6.48 -4.05
N GLY A 122 -3.50 6.23 -2.84
CA GLY A 122 -4.43 7.15 -2.17
C GLY A 122 -3.78 8.48 -1.78
N HIS A 123 -2.45 8.50 -1.69
CA HIS A 123 -1.61 9.69 -1.65
C HIS A 123 -0.24 9.32 -2.23
N ARG A 124 0.31 10.19 -3.07
CA ARG A 124 1.63 10.06 -3.71
C ARG A 124 2.22 11.46 -3.88
N ALA A 125 3.38 11.71 -3.29
CA ALA A 125 4.00 13.04 -3.32
C ALA A 125 5.52 12.95 -3.33
N GLY A 126 6.15 13.92 -4.01
CA GLY A 126 7.59 14.12 -3.96
C GLY A 126 7.97 14.92 -2.71
N GLU A 127 9.12 14.61 -2.14
CA GLU A 127 9.67 15.36 -1.01
C GLU A 127 10.42 16.61 -1.51
N PRO A 128 10.16 17.80 -0.94
CA PRO A 128 10.85 19.02 -1.35
C PRO A 128 12.37 18.89 -1.22
N ASN A 129 13.09 19.29 -2.27
CA ASN A 129 14.56 19.25 -2.33
C ASN A 129 15.18 17.84 -2.21
N LYS A 130 14.40 16.77 -2.39
CA LYS A 130 14.87 15.39 -2.37
C LYS A 130 14.42 14.65 -3.63
N ALA A 131 15.20 13.67 -4.05
CA ALA A 131 14.83 12.75 -5.12
C ALA A 131 14.09 11.54 -4.54
N VAL A 132 12.99 11.83 -3.82
CA VAL A 132 12.20 10.84 -3.08
C VAL A 132 10.72 11.05 -3.37
N ILE A 133 9.98 9.96 -3.55
CA ILE A 133 8.52 9.93 -3.62
C ILE A 133 8.00 9.02 -2.51
N CYS A 134 7.05 9.53 -1.74
CA CYS A 134 6.36 8.81 -0.67
C CYS A 134 4.93 8.53 -1.13
N SER A 135 4.46 7.28 -0.98
CA SER A 135 3.08 6.92 -1.31
C SER A 135 2.42 6.07 -0.23
N ILE A 136 1.09 6.17 -0.14
CA ILE A 136 0.27 5.38 0.76
C ILE A 136 -1.06 5.02 0.11
N ALA A 137 -1.46 3.76 0.26
CA ALA A 137 -2.76 3.24 -0.15
C ALA A 137 -3.39 2.46 0.99
N LEU A 138 -4.72 2.52 1.08
CA LEU A 138 -5.51 1.85 2.11
C LEU A 138 -6.57 0.97 1.44
N ALA A 139 -6.73 -0.25 1.94
CA ALA A 139 -7.83 -1.12 1.55
C ALA A 139 -8.50 -1.69 2.80
N ARG A 140 -9.82 -1.86 2.75
CA ARG A 140 -10.52 -2.66 3.75
C ARG A 140 -10.27 -4.14 3.45
N LEU A 141 -9.91 -4.91 4.46
CA LEU A 141 -9.75 -6.35 4.35
C LEU A 141 -11.11 -6.98 4.00
N ARG A 142 -11.21 -7.63 2.84
CA ARG A 142 -12.39 -8.39 2.42
C ARG A 142 -12.40 -9.73 3.16
N THR A 143 -13.40 -9.93 4.02
CA THR A 143 -13.57 -11.19 4.78
C THR A 143 -14.89 -11.88 4.51
N ASP A 144 -15.76 -11.26 3.72
CA ASP A 144 -17.12 -11.67 3.42
C ASP A 144 -17.24 -12.55 2.17
N ILE A 145 -16.14 -13.14 1.69
CA ILE A 145 -16.16 -14.06 0.55
C ILE A 145 -16.99 -15.30 0.96
N LYS A 146 -18.26 -15.32 0.53
CA LYS A 146 -19.18 -16.44 0.77
C LYS A 146 -18.58 -17.69 0.13
N GLY A 147 -18.21 -18.65 0.97
CA GLY A 147 -17.41 -19.83 0.63
C GLY A 147 -18.12 -20.89 -0.20
N ASN A 148 -18.77 -20.53 -1.31
CA ASN A 148 -19.46 -21.49 -2.17
C ASN A 148 -18.69 -21.88 -3.44
N ASP A 149 -17.51 -21.30 -3.70
CA ASP A 149 -16.64 -21.65 -4.83
C ASP A 149 -15.25 -22.09 -4.37
N LEU A 150 -14.71 -23.14 -5.01
CA LEU A 150 -13.37 -23.66 -4.72
C LEU A 150 -12.25 -22.66 -5.04
N ALA A 151 -12.49 -21.71 -5.96
CA ALA A 151 -11.59 -20.57 -6.20
C ALA A 151 -11.65 -19.54 -5.05
N ASN A 152 -12.81 -19.41 -4.40
CA ASN A 152 -13.02 -18.49 -3.29
C ASN A 152 -12.37 -18.97 -1.99
N SER A 153 -12.22 -20.29 -1.78
CA SER A 153 -11.53 -20.82 -0.60
C SER A 153 -10.03 -20.46 -0.59
N ASN A 154 -9.37 -20.49 -1.76
CA ASN A 154 -7.98 -20.07 -1.91
C ASN A 154 -7.81 -18.56 -1.67
N ALA A 155 -8.73 -17.74 -2.19
CA ALA A 155 -8.71 -16.29 -1.96
C ALA A 155 -8.91 -15.93 -0.48
N VAL A 156 -9.83 -16.61 0.21
CA VAL A 156 -10.02 -16.47 1.67
C VAL A 156 -8.76 -16.86 2.43
N GLY A 157 -8.11 -17.97 2.06
CA GLY A 157 -6.86 -18.41 2.65
C GLY A 157 -5.72 -17.40 2.45
N MET A 158 -5.66 -16.71 1.30
CA MET A 158 -4.69 -15.66 1.03
C MET A 158 -4.98 -14.38 1.82
N ALA A 159 -6.23 -13.94 1.89
CA ALA A 159 -6.62 -12.78 2.69
C ALA A 159 -6.33 -12.99 4.18
N GLN A 160 -6.53 -14.21 4.69
CA GLN A 160 -6.16 -14.56 6.08
C GLN A 160 -4.65 -14.50 6.34
N LYS A 161 -3.80 -14.79 5.35
CA LYS A 161 -2.34 -14.64 5.50
C LYS A 161 -1.94 -13.19 5.77
N LEU A 162 -2.72 -12.21 5.33
CA LEU A 162 -2.45 -10.80 5.63
C LEU A 162 -2.57 -10.50 7.14
N LEU A 163 -3.37 -11.27 7.88
CA LEU A 163 -3.46 -11.13 9.33
C LEU A 163 -2.15 -11.45 10.05
N LEU A 164 -1.25 -12.23 9.44
CA LEU A 164 0.09 -12.48 9.97
C LEU A 164 0.94 -11.21 10.10
N PHE A 165 0.61 -10.18 9.32
CA PHE A 165 1.27 -8.88 9.35
C PHE A 165 0.66 -7.93 10.39
N TRP A 166 -0.34 -8.37 11.16
CA TRP A 166 -0.82 -7.59 12.29
C TRP A 166 0.29 -7.38 13.30
N ARG A 167 0.65 -6.11 13.56
CA ARG A 167 1.76 -5.72 14.46
C ARG A 167 3.14 -6.24 14.02
N LYS A 168 3.25 -6.81 12.82
CA LYS A 168 4.48 -7.33 12.21
C LYS A 168 4.57 -6.83 10.77
N PRO A 169 5.02 -5.58 10.55
CA PRO A 169 5.13 -5.04 9.20
C PRO A 169 6.03 -5.91 8.33
N ALA A 170 5.57 -6.22 7.12
CA ALA A 170 6.41 -6.84 6.10
C ALA A 170 7.06 -5.75 5.25
N ARG A 171 8.37 -5.88 5.01
CA ARG A 171 9.13 -4.94 4.18
C ARG A 171 9.85 -5.65 3.06
N ARG A 172 9.81 -5.06 1.87
CA ARG A 172 10.57 -5.51 0.71
C ARG A 172 11.29 -4.31 0.10
N CYS A 173 12.60 -4.45 -0.14
CA CYS A 173 13.43 -3.44 -0.79
C CYS A 173 14.00 -4.04 -2.07
N TRP A 174 14.00 -3.29 -3.17
CA TRP A 174 14.62 -3.70 -4.42
C TRP A 174 15.10 -2.50 -5.23
N TRP A 175 15.91 -2.79 -6.24
CA TRP A 175 16.41 -1.82 -7.20
C TRP A 175 15.92 -2.18 -8.59
N GLU A 176 15.64 -1.15 -9.38
CA GLU A 176 15.25 -1.30 -10.78
C GLU A 176 15.83 -0.18 -11.63
N GLY A 177 16.25 -0.52 -12.85
CA GLY A 177 16.53 0.46 -13.88
C GLY A 177 15.23 0.75 -14.66
N VAL A 178 14.98 2.03 -14.93
CA VAL A 178 13.89 2.46 -15.82
C VAL A 178 14.40 3.44 -16.85
N GLU A 179 13.75 3.45 -18.01
CA GLU A 179 13.92 4.48 -19.02
C GLU A 179 12.64 5.30 -19.06
N LEU A 180 12.75 6.61 -18.85
CA LEU A 180 11.64 7.54 -18.93
C LEU A 180 11.63 8.19 -20.31
N ASP A 181 10.49 8.13 -20.99
CA ASP A 181 10.25 8.80 -22.25
C ASP A 181 9.71 10.22 -22.03
N ASN A 182 9.94 11.12 -22.99
CA ASN A 182 9.37 12.48 -23.03
C ASN A 182 9.68 13.34 -21.78
N VAL A 183 10.86 13.15 -21.17
CA VAL A 183 11.28 14.00 -20.04
C VAL A 183 11.70 15.38 -20.54
N ARG A 184 11.10 16.42 -19.96
CA ARG A 184 11.38 17.82 -20.29
C ARG A 184 12.87 18.13 -20.18
N GLY A 185 13.46 18.70 -21.23
CA GLY A 185 14.88 19.05 -21.27
C GLY A 185 15.83 17.89 -21.57
N VAL A 186 15.31 16.72 -21.95
CA VAL A 186 16.11 15.55 -22.35
C VAL A 186 15.74 15.14 -23.76
N GLU A 187 16.75 14.97 -24.62
CA GLU A 187 16.56 14.34 -25.93
C GLU A 187 16.58 12.82 -25.80
N GLY A 188 15.48 12.17 -26.19
CA GLY A 188 15.33 10.72 -26.11
C GLY A 188 15.00 10.22 -24.70
N LYS A 189 15.59 9.08 -24.33
CA LYS A 189 15.25 8.36 -23.10
C LYS A 189 16.15 8.77 -21.94
N LEU A 190 15.54 9.12 -20.81
CA LEU A 190 16.26 9.39 -19.57
C LEU A 190 16.41 8.11 -18.75
N LYS A 191 17.65 7.73 -18.45
CA LYS A 191 17.94 6.58 -17.58
C LYS A 191 17.82 7.00 -16.12
N VAL A 192 17.04 6.24 -15.37
CA VAL A 192 16.84 6.46 -13.92
C VAL A 192 16.97 5.13 -13.20
N TRP A 193 17.73 5.12 -12.11
CA TRP A 193 17.72 4.02 -11.16
C TRP A 193 16.75 4.33 -10.03
N ILE A 194 15.94 3.36 -9.66
CA ILE A 194 14.98 3.49 -8.57
C ILE A 194 15.34 2.45 -7.51
N ARG A 195 15.39 2.90 -6.26
CA ARG A 195 15.33 2.04 -5.08
C ARG A 195 13.93 2.18 -4.50
N ARG A 196 13.22 1.07 -4.40
CA ARG A 196 11.84 1.05 -3.91
C ARG A 196 11.78 0.21 -2.64
N VAL A 197 11.15 0.76 -1.61
CA VAL A 197 10.84 0.07 -0.37
C VAL A 197 9.34 0.04 -0.21
N TRP A 198 8.77 -1.16 -0.16
CA TRP A 198 7.39 -1.35 0.21
C TRP A 198 7.29 -1.81 1.65
N THR A 199 6.37 -1.20 2.39
CA THR A 199 5.97 -1.63 3.72
C THR A 199 4.49 -1.99 3.69
N LEU A 200 4.18 -3.25 3.97
CA LEU A 200 2.83 -3.76 4.16
C LEU A 200 2.54 -3.87 5.66
N GLU A 201 1.50 -3.18 6.09
CA GLU A 201 1.01 -3.17 7.45
C GLU A 201 -0.47 -3.50 7.48
N MET A 202 -0.93 -3.98 8.64
CA MET A 202 -2.34 -4.19 8.88
C MET A 202 -2.75 -3.60 10.22
N SER A 203 -3.84 -2.84 10.19
CA SER A 203 -4.50 -2.27 11.36
C SER A 203 -5.88 -2.90 11.54
N VAL A 204 -6.36 -2.95 12.78
CA VAL A 204 -7.72 -3.41 13.10
C VAL A 204 -8.38 -2.31 13.91
N ILE A 205 -9.46 -1.74 13.37
CA ILE A 205 -10.19 -0.62 13.98
C ILE A 205 -11.60 -1.09 14.34
N GLY A 206 -12.05 -0.81 15.57
CA GLY A 206 -13.45 -0.97 15.98
C GLY A 206 -14.05 0.39 16.33
N LEU A 207 -15.37 0.53 16.16
CA LEU A 207 -16.12 1.62 16.80
C LEU A 207 -16.36 1.18 18.25
N ARG A 208 -15.90 1.99 19.20
CA ARG A 208 -16.32 1.86 20.61
C ARG A 208 -17.57 2.68 20.83
#